data_AF-A0ABD1QHP2-F1
#
_entry.id   AF-A0ABD1QHP2-F1
#
_cell.length_a   1.000
_cell.length_b   1.000
_cell.length_c   1.000
_cell.angle_alpha   90.00
_cell.angle_beta   90.00
_cell.angle_gamma   90.00
#
_symmetry.space_group_name_H-M   'P 1'
#
loop_
_entity.id
_entity.type
_entity.pdbx_description
1 polymer ?
#
loop_
_entity_poly.entity_id
_entity_poly.type
_entity_poly.pdbx_seq_one_letter_code
_entity_poly.pdbx_strand_id
1 'polypeptide(L)'
;MRFGDFIDFDFGGDYGILVGGALHWIRYQRDLEQTIVAFDLTKEEFNFVPRPELLGNFTLTYLENYQGCLCLFCESDEEADSSIVWVMKELGIKESWTKQLVNSFEVQNYRIKLSKIGGRSNFVDYDFGYDSATDDYKVIRLITAHTDGITDSSVVELYSLKSDSWKRFEALVGYSFCIGYCILVGGALHWLRYKPYDLEYREYIIVSFDLTKEEFNFVPHPELSSKFTSMNLGNYQGCLSLFCHADEAADSEIWVIKETWTKVFIVNNTYTYMRAIYHSMCKTTNFWGKNRDTLEWNKE
;
A
#
# COMPACT_ATOMS: atom_id res chain seq x y z
N MET A 1 6.02 5.42 -25.76
CA MET A 1 4.75 4.85 -26.27
C MET A 1 3.62 5.78 -25.86
N ARG A 2 2.48 5.79 -26.57
CA ARG A 2 1.38 6.73 -26.25
C ARG A 2 0.46 6.12 -25.19
N PHE A 3 -0.24 6.97 -24.45
CA PHE A 3 -1.18 6.59 -23.38
C PHE A 3 -2.23 5.53 -23.77
N GLY A 4 -2.62 5.47 -25.06
CA GLY A 4 -3.60 4.50 -25.58
C GLY A 4 -3.12 3.04 -25.55
N ASP A 5 -1.82 2.81 -25.48
CA ASP A 5 -1.25 1.45 -25.44
C ASP A 5 -1.43 0.79 -24.05
N PHE A 6 -1.92 1.55 -23.04
CA PHE A 6 -1.99 1.13 -21.63
C PHE A 6 -3.41 0.96 -21.06
N ILE A 7 -4.44 0.93 -21.91
CA ILE A 7 -5.86 0.98 -21.49
C ILE A 7 -6.37 -0.33 -20.86
N ASP A 8 -5.73 -1.48 -21.13
CA ASP A 8 -6.21 -2.83 -20.73
C ASP A 8 -5.38 -3.49 -19.61
N PHE A 9 -4.68 -2.72 -18.78
CA PHE A 9 -3.69 -3.27 -17.84
C PHE A 9 -4.20 -3.45 -16.41
N ASP A 10 -3.92 -4.65 -15.87
CA ASP A 10 -4.07 -4.96 -14.45
C ASP A 10 -2.72 -4.80 -13.75
N PHE A 11 -2.65 -3.85 -12.83
CA PHE A 11 -1.48 -3.57 -12.00
C PHE A 11 -1.51 -4.36 -10.68
N GLY A 12 -2.31 -5.42 -10.59
CA GLY A 12 -2.27 -6.39 -9.48
C GLY A 12 -2.71 -5.86 -8.12
N GLY A 13 -3.34 -4.70 -8.06
CA GLY A 13 -3.68 -4.02 -6.79
C GLY A 13 -2.48 -3.46 -6.03
N ASP A 14 -1.27 -3.54 -6.60
CA ASP A 14 -0.04 -3.05 -5.98
C ASP A 14 0.19 -1.56 -6.24
N TYR A 15 0.78 -0.91 -5.25
CA TYR A 15 1.13 0.51 -5.28
C TYR A 15 2.41 0.68 -6.09
N GLY A 16 2.44 1.71 -6.92
CA GLY A 16 3.63 2.05 -7.69
C GLY A 16 4.71 2.60 -6.79
N ILE A 17 5.91 2.04 -6.93
CA ILE A 17 7.06 2.44 -6.13
C ILE A 17 7.78 3.61 -6.81
N LEU A 18 7.93 4.72 -6.10
CA LEU A 18 8.64 5.90 -6.59
C LEU A 18 10.16 5.69 -6.48
N VAL A 19 10.85 5.61 -7.62
CA VAL A 19 12.32 5.54 -7.71
C VAL A 19 12.77 6.45 -8.85
N GLY A 20 13.81 7.27 -8.63
CA GLY A 20 14.40 8.09 -9.69
C GLY A 20 13.42 9.02 -10.44
N GLY A 21 12.34 9.47 -9.79
CA GLY A 21 11.33 10.33 -10.40
C GLY A 21 10.25 9.61 -11.24
N ALA A 22 10.23 8.28 -11.23
CA ALA A 22 9.20 7.49 -11.90
C ALA A 22 8.51 6.52 -10.91
N LEU A 23 7.22 6.27 -11.12
CA LEU A 23 6.47 5.24 -10.40
C LEU A 23 6.63 3.89 -11.11
N HIS A 24 6.86 2.81 -10.37
CA HIS A 24 7.15 1.49 -10.92
C HIS A 24 6.15 0.45 -10.45
N TRP A 25 5.64 -0.38 -11.36
CA TRP A 25 4.70 -1.47 -11.06
C TRP A 25 5.14 -2.77 -11.73
N ILE A 26 4.74 -3.89 -11.12
CA ILE A 26 4.71 -5.18 -11.80
C ILE A 26 3.41 -5.23 -12.61
N ARG A 27 3.55 -5.50 -13.90
CA ARG A 27 2.45 -5.67 -14.85
C ARG A 27 2.21 -7.16 -15.07
N TYR A 28 0.96 -7.58 -14.89
CA TYR A 28 0.50 -8.93 -15.18
C TYR A 28 -0.19 -8.93 -16.54
N GLN A 29 0.31 -9.73 -17.49
CA GLN A 29 -0.35 -9.94 -18.78
C GLN A 29 -1.11 -11.27 -18.79
N ARG A 30 -2.11 -11.39 -19.67
CA ARG A 30 -2.96 -12.60 -19.80
C ARG A 30 -2.18 -13.87 -20.17
N ASP A 31 -0.96 -13.72 -20.68
CA ASP A 31 -0.01 -14.78 -21.03
C ASP A 31 0.99 -15.13 -19.90
N LEU A 32 0.75 -14.62 -18.68
CA LEU A 32 1.58 -14.82 -17.48
C LEU A 32 2.99 -14.17 -17.55
N GLU A 33 3.30 -13.41 -18.60
CA GLU A 33 4.58 -12.69 -18.64
C GLU A 33 4.52 -11.43 -17.77
N GLN A 34 5.24 -11.49 -16.64
CA GLN A 34 5.40 -10.38 -15.72
C GLN A 34 6.47 -9.40 -16.22
N THR A 35 6.08 -8.14 -16.39
CA THR A 35 6.97 -7.06 -16.83
C THR A 35 7.00 -5.94 -15.80
N ILE A 36 8.08 -5.15 -15.76
CA ILE A 36 8.13 -3.95 -14.92
C ILE A 36 7.82 -2.76 -15.83
N VAL A 37 6.86 -1.94 -15.41
CA VAL A 37 6.48 -0.70 -16.09
C VAL A 37 6.79 0.47 -15.18
N ALA A 38 7.35 1.53 -15.75
CA ALA A 38 7.58 2.80 -15.09
C ALA A 38 6.73 3.90 -15.72
N PHE A 39 6.21 4.82 -14.91
CA PHE A 39 5.61 6.08 -15.35
C PHE A 39 6.51 7.23 -14.92
N ASP A 40 7.15 7.88 -15.89
CA ASP A 40 8.00 9.05 -15.66
C ASP A 40 7.12 10.25 -15.31
N LEU A 41 7.28 10.80 -14.10
CA LEU A 41 6.44 11.89 -13.61
C LEU A 41 6.78 13.25 -14.24
N THR A 42 7.95 13.37 -14.85
CA THR A 42 8.40 14.61 -15.50
C THR A 42 7.95 14.65 -16.95
N LYS A 43 8.10 13.53 -17.65
CA LYS A 43 7.72 13.40 -19.06
C LYS A 43 6.26 12.99 -19.23
N GLU A 44 5.66 12.47 -18.17
CA GLU A 44 4.31 11.92 -18.17
C GLU A 44 4.17 10.77 -19.18
N GLU A 45 5.19 9.90 -19.24
CA GLU A 45 5.29 8.81 -20.22
C GLU A 45 5.52 7.45 -19.54
N PHE A 46 4.87 6.42 -20.07
CA PHE A 46 5.13 5.04 -19.68
C PHE A 46 6.34 4.45 -20.42
N ASN A 47 7.17 3.73 -19.67
CA ASN A 47 8.36 3.05 -20.13
C ASN A 47 8.42 1.63 -19.58
N PHE A 48 9.01 0.71 -20.33
CA PHE A 48 9.34 -0.61 -19.81
C PHE A 48 10.68 -0.55 -19.09
N VAL A 49 10.75 -1.19 -17.92
CA VAL A 49 11.98 -1.38 -17.19
C VAL A 49 12.45 -2.82 -17.43
N PRO A 50 13.72 -3.02 -17.83
CA PRO A 50 14.22 -4.36 -18.04
C PRO A 50 14.21 -5.13 -16.72
N ARG A 51 13.68 -6.35 -16.74
CA ARG A 51 13.72 -7.28 -15.60
C ARG A 51 15.07 -8.00 -15.52
N PRO A 52 15.50 -8.46 -14.33
CA PRO A 52 16.65 -9.35 -14.21
C PRO A 52 16.38 -10.69 -14.91
N GLU A 53 17.45 -11.40 -15.25
CA GLU A 53 17.35 -12.79 -15.71
C GLU A 53 17.05 -13.69 -14.51
N LEU A 54 15.83 -14.22 -14.48
CA LEU A 54 15.40 -15.19 -13.48
C LEU A 54 15.83 -16.58 -13.95
N LEU A 55 16.60 -17.28 -13.11
CA LEU A 55 16.99 -18.66 -13.31
C LEU A 55 16.00 -19.55 -12.53
N GLY A 56 15.26 -20.43 -13.21
CA GLY A 56 14.25 -21.31 -12.61
C GLY A 56 12.83 -20.73 -12.58
N ASN A 57 11.92 -21.42 -11.90
CA ASN A 57 10.51 -21.03 -11.77
C ASN A 57 10.35 -20.04 -10.60
N PHE A 58 10.75 -18.78 -10.84
CA PHE A 58 10.52 -17.67 -9.91
C PHE A 58 9.44 -16.75 -10.44
N THR A 59 8.53 -16.33 -9.57
CA THR A 59 7.52 -15.31 -9.86
C THR A 59 7.95 -13.97 -9.28
N LEU A 60 7.80 -12.89 -10.05
CA LEU A 60 7.90 -11.51 -9.54
C LEU A 60 6.74 -11.27 -8.56
N THR A 61 7.08 -10.93 -7.32
CA THR A 61 6.10 -10.82 -6.24
C THR A 61 5.75 -9.36 -5.95
N TYR A 62 6.74 -8.52 -5.65
CA TYR A 62 6.54 -7.10 -5.40
C TYR A 62 7.81 -6.29 -5.65
N LEU A 63 7.64 -4.97 -5.84
CA LEU A 63 8.72 -4.00 -5.95
C LEU A 63 8.86 -3.23 -4.64
N GLU A 64 10.05 -2.71 -4.37
CA GLU A 64 10.30 -1.81 -3.24
C GLU A 64 11.37 -0.76 -3.58
N ASN A 65 11.39 0.37 -2.87
CA ASN A 65 12.49 1.33 -2.94
C ASN A 65 13.43 1.09 -1.75
N TYR A 66 14.64 0.62 -2.03
CA TYR A 66 15.67 0.47 -1.00
C TYR A 66 16.84 1.40 -1.30
N GLN A 67 17.06 2.39 -0.42
CA GLN A 67 18.15 3.36 -0.54
C GLN A 67 18.21 4.06 -1.90
N GLY A 68 17.04 4.35 -2.50
CA GLY A 68 16.94 4.97 -3.82
C GLY A 68 17.14 4.02 -5.00
N CYS A 69 17.32 2.72 -4.75
CA CYS A 69 17.38 1.69 -5.78
C CYS A 69 16.02 0.99 -5.91
N LEU A 70 15.68 0.59 -7.14
CA LEU A 70 14.51 -0.27 -7.37
C LEU A 70 14.87 -1.70 -6.98
N CYS A 71 14.12 -2.27 -6.04
CA CYS A 71 14.24 -3.65 -5.61
C CYS A 71 13.09 -4.48 -6.16
N LEU A 72 13.41 -5.72 -6.54
CA LEU A 72 12.44 -6.70 -6.98
C LEU A 72 12.57 -7.95 -6.11
N PHE A 73 11.46 -8.35 -5.49
CA PHE A 73 11.36 -9.58 -4.74
C PHE A 73 10.77 -10.68 -5.63
N CYS A 74 11.39 -11.85 -5.58
CA CYS A 74 10.96 -13.03 -6.30
C CYS A 74 10.86 -14.23 -5.35
N GLU A 75 9.77 -14.99 -5.46
CA GLU A 75 9.56 -16.23 -4.74
C GLU A 75 9.65 -17.43 -5.70
N SER A 76 10.22 -18.54 -5.22
CA SER A 76 10.25 -19.80 -5.94
C SER A 76 8.90 -20.49 -5.85
N ASP A 77 8.39 -21.00 -6.98
CA ASP A 77 7.15 -21.79 -7.00
C ASP A 77 7.35 -23.21 -6.42
N GLU A 78 8.60 -23.69 -6.36
CA GLU A 78 8.93 -25.07 -5.97
C GLU A 78 9.38 -25.19 -4.50
N GLU A 79 9.92 -24.11 -3.93
CA GLU A 79 10.51 -24.10 -2.59
C GLU A 79 9.98 -22.92 -1.77
N ALA A 80 9.18 -23.21 -0.75
CA ALA A 80 8.49 -22.20 0.06
C ALA A 80 9.41 -21.19 0.78
N ASP A 81 10.73 -21.46 0.85
CA ASP A 81 11.70 -20.66 1.58
C ASP A 81 12.82 -20.06 0.70
N SER A 82 12.81 -20.29 -0.63
CA SER A 82 13.78 -19.62 -1.51
C SER A 82 13.19 -18.33 -2.07
N SER A 83 13.48 -17.23 -1.38
CA SER A 83 13.23 -15.87 -1.84
C SER A 83 14.54 -15.23 -2.32
N ILE A 84 14.46 -14.50 -3.43
CA ILE A 84 15.59 -13.76 -4.01
C ILE A 84 15.21 -12.30 -4.09
N VAL A 85 16.15 -11.41 -3.73
CA VAL A 85 16.01 -9.98 -3.95
C VAL A 85 16.96 -9.56 -5.05
N TRP A 86 16.45 -8.84 -6.03
CA TRP A 86 17.25 -8.16 -7.03
C TRP A 86 17.26 -6.67 -6.73
N VAL A 87 18.44 -6.04 -6.84
CA VAL A 87 18.61 -4.58 -6.65
C VAL A 87 19.17 -3.98 -7.93
N MET A 88 18.43 -3.05 -8.53
CA MET A 88 18.86 -2.30 -9.72
C MET A 88 19.72 -1.12 -9.27
N LYS A 89 21.03 -1.22 -9.48
CA LYS A 89 21.99 -0.18 -9.06
C LYS A 89 21.94 1.07 -9.93
N GLU A 90 21.60 0.90 -11.20
CA GLU A 90 21.45 2.00 -12.16
C GLU A 90 20.08 1.87 -12.85
N LEU A 91 19.21 2.86 -12.62
CA LEU A 91 17.81 2.78 -13.07
C LEU A 91 17.74 2.65 -14.60
N GLY A 92 17.03 1.63 -15.08
CA GLY A 92 16.85 1.34 -16.51
C GLY A 92 17.96 0.51 -17.17
N ILE A 93 19.06 0.22 -16.47
CA ILE A 93 20.17 -0.58 -17.01
C ILE A 93 20.00 -2.04 -16.58
N LYS A 94 19.73 -2.95 -17.54
CA LYS A 94 19.47 -4.38 -17.27
C LYS A 94 20.63 -5.04 -16.55
N GLU A 95 21.85 -4.74 -16.96
CA GLU A 95 23.08 -5.33 -16.44
C GLU A 95 23.41 -4.87 -15.01
N SER A 96 22.73 -3.82 -14.52
CA SER A 96 22.92 -3.30 -13.16
C SER A 96 22.15 -4.06 -12.09
N TRP A 97 21.29 -5.00 -12.49
CA TRP A 97 20.59 -5.87 -11.54
C TRP A 97 21.59 -6.78 -10.82
N THR A 98 21.61 -6.65 -9.49
CA THR A 98 22.46 -7.47 -8.62
C THR A 98 21.61 -8.35 -7.73
N LYS A 99 21.87 -9.66 -7.76
CA LYS A 99 21.21 -10.64 -6.89
C LYS A 99 21.74 -10.50 -5.46
N GLN A 100 20.83 -10.37 -4.50
CA GLN A 100 21.09 -10.37 -3.07
C GLN A 100 20.32 -11.52 -2.42
N LEU A 101 20.95 -12.21 -1.47
CA LEU A 101 20.30 -13.28 -0.69
C LEU A 101 19.52 -12.66 0.48
N VAL A 102 18.33 -13.18 0.75
CA VAL A 102 17.37 -12.60 1.69
C VAL A 102 17.89 -12.49 3.13
N ASN A 103 18.79 -13.37 3.56
CA ASN A 103 19.40 -13.32 4.90
C ASN A 103 20.16 -12.00 5.20
N SER A 104 20.53 -11.19 4.19
CA SER A 104 21.11 -9.85 4.40
C SER A 104 20.09 -8.70 4.31
N PHE A 105 18.88 -8.95 3.79
CA PHE A 105 17.76 -8.00 3.71
C PHE A 105 16.78 -8.15 4.90
N GLU A 106 16.81 -9.28 5.59
CA GLU A 106 15.92 -9.67 6.70
C GLU A 106 15.96 -8.76 7.95
N VAL A 107 16.81 -7.73 7.99
CA VAL A 107 16.86 -6.84 9.15
C VAL A 107 15.88 -5.67 9.05
N GLN A 108 15.25 -5.37 7.89
CA GLN A 108 14.52 -4.10 7.77
C GLN A 108 13.16 -4.08 7.05
N ASN A 109 12.69 -5.15 6.40
CA ASN A 109 11.37 -5.14 5.75
C ASN A 109 10.54 -6.39 6.11
N TYR A 110 9.60 -6.22 7.03
CA TYR A 110 8.78 -7.28 7.60
C TYR A 110 7.62 -7.71 6.68
N ARG A 111 7.73 -8.90 6.09
CA ARG A 111 6.62 -9.86 5.97
C ARG A 111 7.14 -11.24 6.34
N ILE A 112 6.99 -11.60 7.62
CA ILE A 112 7.33 -12.94 8.11
C ILE A 112 6.15 -13.87 7.75
N LYS A 113 6.43 -14.93 6.98
CA LYS A 113 5.50 -16.04 6.75
C LYS A 113 5.06 -16.62 8.09
N LEU A 114 3.75 -16.60 8.36
CA LEU A 114 3.17 -17.18 9.56
C LEU A 114 3.26 -18.70 9.49
N SER A 115 3.94 -19.31 10.46
CA SER A 115 3.93 -20.75 10.64
C SER A 115 2.53 -21.22 11.00
N LYS A 116 2.00 -22.20 10.25
CA LYS A 116 0.80 -22.94 10.65
C LYS A 116 1.13 -23.76 11.88
N ILE A 117 0.72 -23.30 13.06
CA ILE A 117 0.68 -24.14 14.26
C ILE A 117 -0.78 -24.50 14.52
N GLY A 118 -1.15 -25.73 14.17
CA GLY A 118 -2.41 -26.36 14.60
C GLY A 118 -3.69 -25.74 14.03
N GLY A 119 -3.91 -25.85 12.70
CA GLY A 119 -5.25 -25.71 12.09
C GLY A 119 -5.99 -24.37 12.23
N ARG A 120 -5.39 -23.34 12.85
CA ARG A 120 -5.97 -22.00 13.07
C ARG A 120 -5.02 -20.93 12.53
N SER A 121 -5.50 -20.01 11.69
CA SER A 121 -4.68 -18.93 11.12
C SER A 121 -4.84 -17.64 11.93
N ASN A 122 -3.78 -17.23 12.62
CA ASN A 122 -3.66 -15.86 13.13
C ASN A 122 -3.06 -15.00 12.01
N PHE A 123 -3.59 -13.80 11.78
CA PHE A 123 -2.98 -12.80 10.91
C PHE A 123 -2.17 -11.83 11.76
N VAL A 124 -1.00 -11.43 11.26
CA VAL A 124 -0.15 -10.44 11.93
C VAL A 124 0.25 -9.39 10.91
N ASP A 125 -0.25 -8.18 11.10
CA ASP A 125 0.14 -7.01 10.32
C ASP A 125 1.16 -6.18 11.12
N TYR A 126 2.10 -5.58 10.41
CA TYR A 126 3.08 -4.65 10.97
C TYR A 126 3.00 -3.34 10.22
N ASP A 127 2.95 -2.24 10.96
CA ASP A 127 3.07 -0.89 10.42
C ASP A 127 4.09 -0.10 11.23
N PHE A 128 4.59 0.99 10.67
CA PHE A 128 5.64 1.78 11.31
C PHE A 128 5.36 3.27 11.15
N GLY A 129 5.88 4.05 12.09
CA GLY A 129 5.86 5.51 11.97
C GLY A 129 6.90 6.17 12.85
N TYR A 130 7.19 7.42 12.52
CA TYR A 130 8.08 8.28 13.29
C TYR A 130 7.27 9.24 14.15
N ASP A 131 7.49 9.20 15.45
CA ASP A 131 6.94 10.13 16.42
C ASP A 131 7.91 11.30 16.60
N SER A 132 7.66 12.38 15.87
CA SER A 132 8.49 13.59 15.93
C SER A 132 8.47 14.28 17.30
N ALA A 133 7.44 14.07 18.13
CA ALA A 133 7.34 14.73 19.43
C ALA A 133 8.27 14.08 20.46
N THR A 134 8.47 12.77 20.38
CA THR A 134 9.38 12.03 21.25
C THR A 134 10.71 11.68 20.61
N ASP A 135 10.89 12.01 19.32
CA ASP A 135 12.04 11.63 18.50
C ASP A 135 12.29 10.12 18.58
N ASP A 136 11.28 9.35 18.18
CA ASP A 136 11.26 7.90 18.30
C ASP A 136 10.65 7.24 17.06
N TYR A 137 11.22 6.11 16.65
CA TYR A 137 10.63 5.25 15.63
C TYR A 137 9.82 4.18 16.33
N LYS A 138 8.55 4.04 15.93
CA LYS A 138 7.64 3.07 16.52
C LYS A 138 7.14 2.09 15.48
N VAL A 139 7.04 0.82 15.88
CA VAL A 139 6.47 -0.25 15.07
C VAL A 139 5.23 -0.76 15.77
N ILE A 140 4.09 -0.72 15.11
CA ILE A 140 2.86 -1.33 15.61
C ILE A 140 2.69 -2.69 14.96
N ARG A 141 2.30 -3.67 15.76
CA ARG A 141 2.00 -5.03 15.33
C ARG A 141 0.56 -5.33 15.74
N LEU A 142 -0.27 -5.67 14.76
CA LEU A 142 -1.67 -6.03 14.94
C LEU A 142 -1.79 -7.54 14.77
N ILE A 143 -2.19 -8.25 15.82
CA ILE A 143 -2.37 -9.69 15.81
C ILE A 143 -3.87 -9.97 15.85
N THR A 144 -4.42 -10.53 14.79
CA THR A 144 -5.83 -10.91 14.72
C THR A 144 -5.95 -12.43 14.81
N ALA A 145 -6.63 -12.91 15.84
CA ALA A 145 -6.96 -14.32 15.98
C ALA A 145 -8.39 -14.56 15.51
N HIS A 146 -8.55 -15.41 14.48
CA HIS A 146 -9.87 -15.86 14.06
C HIS A 146 -10.45 -16.83 15.09
N THR A 147 -11.58 -16.43 15.65
CA THR A 147 -12.51 -17.37 16.32
C THR A 147 -13.58 -17.82 15.34
N ASP A 148 -14.57 -18.57 15.82
CA ASP A 148 -15.57 -19.35 15.08
C ASP A 148 -16.59 -18.50 14.27
N GLY A 149 -16.13 -17.42 13.61
CA GLY A 149 -16.91 -16.51 12.78
C GLY A 149 -17.60 -15.38 13.55
N ILE A 150 -17.38 -15.27 14.87
CA ILE A 150 -18.13 -14.36 15.74
C ILE A 150 -17.27 -13.25 16.33
N THR A 151 -16.02 -13.47 16.72
CA THR A 151 -15.21 -12.40 17.34
C THR A 151 -13.74 -12.49 16.95
N ASP A 152 -13.31 -11.60 16.06
CA ASP A 152 -11.87 -11.39 15.87
C ASP A 152 -11.36 -10.66 17.12
N SER A 153 -10.54 -11.36 17.92
CA SER A 153 -9.78 -10.70 18.98
C SER A 153 -8.52 -10.13 18.33
N SER A 154 -8.37 -8.81 18.36
CA SER A 154 -7.13 -8.16 17.97
C SER A 154 -6.30 -7.83 19.22
N VAL A 155 -5.00 -8.09 19.14
CA VAL A 155 -4.01 -7.59 20.09
C VAL A 155 -3.15 -6.59 19.35
N VAL A 156 -2.88 -5.46 19.98
CA VAL A 156 -1.95 -4.48 19.44
C VAL A 156 -0.71 -4.44 20.31
N GLU A 157 0.46 -4.52 19.70
CA GLU A 157 1.74 -4.32 20.37
C GLU A 157 2.46 -3.15 19.68
N LEU A 158 3.02 -2.23 20.47
CA LEU A 158 3.82 -1.11 19.99
C LEU A 158 5.25 -1.28 20.47
N TYR A 159 6.18 -1.35 19.54
CA TYR A 159 7.60 -1.26 19.81
C TYR A 159 8.05 0.19 19.73
N SER A 160 8.91 0.59 20.65
CA SER A 160 9.63 1.87 20.64
C SER A 160 11.12 1.58 20.47
N LEU A 161 11.73 2.14 19.42
CA LEU A 161 13.15 1.97 19.16
C LEU A 161 14.00 2.63 20.26
N LYS A 162 13.58 3.80 20.74
CA LYS A 162 14.28 4.56 21.78
C LYS A 162 14.33 3.85 23.13
N SER A 163 13.26 3.15 23.49
CA SER A 163 13.20 2.37 24.74
C SER A 163 13.60 0.91 24.58
N ASP A 164 13.76 0.45 23.34
CA ASP A 164 14.00 -0.95 22.96
C ASP A 164 13.01 -1.92 23.65
N SER A 165 11.73 -1.56 23.64
CA SER A 165 10.71 -2.32 24.38
C SER A 165 9.37 -2.38 23.66
N TRP A 166 8.64 -3.46 23.90
CA TRP A 166 7.27 -3.67 23.44
C TRP A 166 6.28 -3.32 24.54
N LYS A 167 5.24 -2.56 24.18
CA LYS A 167 4.08 -2.27 25.02
C LYS A 167 2.84 -2.89 24.38
N ARG A 168 2.03 -3.59 25.18
CA ARG A 168 0.81 -4.26 24.74
C ARG A 168 -0.43 -3.43 25.05
N PHE A 169 -1.36 -3.41 24.12
CA PHE A 169 -2.66 -2.77 24.22
C PHE A 169 -3.76 -3.80 23.91
N GLU A 170 -4.88 -3.71 24.63
CA GLU A 170 -6.09 -4.39 24.22
C GLU A 170 -6.68 -3.62 23.04
N ALA A 171 -6.84 -4.29 21.89
CA ALA A 171 -7.33 -3.62 20.69
C ALA A 171 -8.85 -3.40 20.76
N LEU A 172 -9.37 -2.63 19.79
CA LEU A 172 -10.80 -2.49 19.56
C LEU A 172 -11.42 -3.86 19.22
N VAL A 173 -12.14 -4.44 20.19
CA VAL A 173 -12.77 -5.75 20.06
C VAL A 173 -13.83 -5.73 18.97
N GLY A 174 -13.76 -6.68 18.01
CA GLY A 174 -14.80 -6.93 17.01
C GLY A 174 -14.55 -6.31 15.63
N TYR A 175 -13.57 -5.43 15.43
CA TYR A 175 -13.34 -4.86 14.10
C TYR A 175 -12.51 -5.78 13.21
N SER A 176 -13.03 -6.03 12.01
CA SER A 176 -12.52 -6.94 10.99
C SER A 176 -11.18 -6.46 10.39
N PHE A 177 -10.70 -7.22 9.40
CA PHE A 177 -9.51 -7.00 8.58
C PHE A 177 -9.32 -5.54 8.14
N CYS A 178 -8.06 -5.13 8.07
CA CYS A 178 -7.66 -3.89 7.42
C CYS A 178 -8.01 -3.96 5.93
N ILE A 179 -8.66 -2.92 5.43
CA ILE A 179 -8.91 -2.70 4.00
C ILE A 179 -7.75 -1.88 3.46
N GLY A 180 -6.92 -2.50 2.62
CA GLY A 180 -5.76 -1.83 2.05
C GLY A 180 -4.65 -1.60 3.08
N TYR A 181 -3.91 -0.50 2.90
CA TYR A 181 -2.67 -0.22 3.63
C TYR A 181 -2.88 0.82 4.73
N CYS A 182 -2.05 0.75 5.77
CA CYS A 182 -1.95 1.80 6.77
C CYS A 182 -1.29 3.05 6.19
N ILE A 183 -1.75 4.23 6.63
CA ILE A 183 -1.17 5.52 6.23
C ILE A 183 -0.82 6.35 7.48
N LEU A 184 0.41 6.89 7.51
CA LEU A 184 0.86 7.86 8.51
C LEU A 184 0.51 9.28 8.06
N VAL A 185 -0.34 9.97 8.82
CA VAL A 185 -0.74 11.36 8.61
C VAL A 185 -0.79 12.06 9.97
N GLY A 186 -0.21 13.26 10.08
CA GLY A 186 -0.33 14.07 11.29
C GLY A 186 0.18 13.40 12.58
N GLY A 187 1.16 12.50 12.48
CA GLY A 187 1.69 11.75 13.64
C GLY A 187 0.85 10.55 14.08
N ALA A 188 -0.23 10.23 13.35
CA ALA A 188 -1.07 9.07 13.63
C ALA A 188 -1.10 8.09 12.45
N LEU A 189 -1.10 6.80 12.79
CA LEU A 189 -1.32 5.71 11.84
C LEU A 189 -2.82 5.54 11.61
N HIS A 190 -3.25 5.35 10.37
CA HIS A 190 -4.67 5.27 10.00
C HIS A 190 -4.95 4.00 9.21
N TRP A 191 -6.04 3.32 9.56
CA TRP A 191 -6.52 2.12 8.88
C TRP A 191 -8.00 2.26 8.52
N LEU A 192 -8.34 1.74 7.34
CA LEU A 192 -9.71 1.49 6.96
C LEU A 192 -10.08 0.06 7.39
N ARG A 193 -11.23 -0.15 8.03
CA ARG A 193 -11.69 -1.47 8.48
C ARG A 193 -13.18 -1.65 8.20
N TYR A 194 -13.62 -2.89 8.04
CA TYR A 194 -15.06 -3.19 8.05
C TYR A 194 -15.60 -3.19 9.48
N LYS A 195 -16.84 -2.74 9.66
CA LYS A 195 -17.55 -2.95 10.92
C LYS A 195 -17.82 -4.45 11.14
N PRO A 196 -17.81 -4.91 12.39
CA PRO A 196 -18.26 -6.26 12.73
C PRO A 196 -19.68 -6.55 12.22
N TYR A 197 -19.91 -7.78 11.75
CA TYR A 197 -21.22 -8.39 11.43
C TYR A 197 -22.02 -7.84 10.26
N ASP A 198 -21.44 -6.96 9.46
CA ASP A 198 -22.12 -6.45 8.28
C ASP A 198 -21.68 -7.22 7.03
N LEU A 199 -22.10 -8.49 6.95
CA LEU A 199 -21.91 -9.31 5.73
C LEU A 199 -22.85 -8.88 4.60
N GLU A 200 -23.89 -8.12 4.93
CA GLU A 200 -24.97 -7.71 4.02
C GLU A 200 -24.80 -6.25 3.55
N TYR A 201 -24.28 -5.36 4.40
CA TYR A 201 -23.87 -3.99 4.05
C TYR A 201 -22.39 -3.81 4.37
N ARG A 202 -21.57 -3.33 3.44
CA ARG A 202 -20.13 -3.19 3.70
C ARG A 202 -19.83 -1.86 4.40
N GLU A 203 -20.35 -1.66 5.61
CA GLU A 203 -20.07 -0.43 6.35
C GLU A 203 -18.61 -0.44 6.84
N TYR A 204 -17.90 0.65 6.56
CA TYR A 204 -16.49 0.80 6.87
C TYR A 204 -16.30 1.85 7.95
N ILE A 205 -15.19 1.76 8.66
CA ILE A 205 -14.74 2.74 9.64
C ILE A 205 -13.29 3.10 9.38
N ILE A 206 -12.91 4.28 9.84
CA ILE A 206 -11.52 4.72 9.86
C ILE A 206 -11.08 4.75 11.32
N VAL A 207 -10.06 3.96 11.64
CA VAL A 207 -9.40 3.95 12.95
C VAL A 207 -8.05 4.62 12.80
N SER A 208 -7.67 5.41 13.80
CA SER A 208 -6.32 5.94 13.92
C SER A 208 -5.68 5.56 15.25
N PHE A 209 -4.35 5.54 15.28
CA PHE A 209 -3.53 5.39 16.47
C PHE A 209 -2.53 6.53 16.52
N ASP A 210 -2.68 7.42 17.50
CA ASP A 210 -1.77 8.55 17.74
C ASP A 210 -0.46 8.00 18.32
N LEU A 211 0.66 8.19 17.61
CA LEU A 211 1.94 7.63 18.05
C LEU A 211 2.50 8.34 19.29
N THR A 212 2.17 9.61 19.48
CA THR A 212 2.65 10.40 20.62
C THR A 212 1.84 10.10 21.88
N LYS A 213 0.51 10.08 21.76
CA LYS A 213 -0.40 9.79 22.89
C LYS A 213 -0.57 8.30 23.15
N GLU A 214 -0.27 7.46 22.16
CA GLU A 214 -0.46 6.01 22.18
C GLU A 214 -1.94 5.63 22.40
N GLU A 215 -2.84 6.33 21.71
CA GLU A 215 -4.30 6.20 21.87
C GLU A 215 -5.00 5.93 20.53
N PHE A 216 -6.01 5.06 20.57
CA PHE A 216 -6.89 4.81 19.43
C PHE A 216 -8.00 5.86 19.33
N ASN A 217 -8.29 6.27 18.10
CA ASN A 217 -9.38 7.20 17.80
C ASN A 217 -10.19 6.73 16.58
N PHE A 218 -11.46 7.09 16.53
CA PHE A 218 -12.29 6.93 15.34
C PHE A 218 -12.29 8.22 14.55
N VAL A 219 -12.01 8.12 13.25
CA VAL A 219 -12.11 9.25 12.33
C VAL A 219 -13.47 9.15 11.64
N PRO A 220 -14.27 10.23 11.62
CA PRO A 220 -15.48 10.27 10.81
C PRO A 220 -15.14 9.90 9.36
N HIS A 221 -16.07 9.33 8.60
CA HIS A 221 -15.92 9.13 7.17
C HIS A 221 -16.94 9.97 6.40
N PRO A 222 -16.72 10.28 5.11
CA PRO A 222 -17.72 10.97 4.30
C PRO A 222 -18.95 10.09 4.07
N GLU A 223 -20.09 10.72 3.77
CA GLU A 223 -21.24 10.01 3.20
C GLU A 223 -20.92 9.60 1.77
N LEU A 224 -20.80 8.29 1.55
CA LEU A 224 -20.43 7.74 0.26
C LEU A 224 -21.61 7.16 -0.49
N SER A 225 -21.57 7.29 -1.81
CA SER A 225 -22.53 6.64 -2.70
C SER A 225 -22.31 5.13 -2.69
N SER A 226 -23.41 4.37 -2.77
CA SER A 226 -23.38 2.90 -2.88
C SER A 226 -22.75 2.38 -4.19
N LYS A 227 -22.38 3.27 -5.12
CA LYS A 227 -21.68 2.91 -6.37
C LYS A 227 -20.24 2.42 -6.14
N PHE A 228 -19.64 2.75 -5.00
CA PHE A 228 -18.24 2.42 -4.75
C PHE A 228 -18.07 0.97 -4.31
N THR A 229 -17.16 0.27 -4.97
CA THR A 229 -16.88 -1.15 -4.76
C THR A 229 -15.60 -1.39 -3.98
N SER A 230 -14.68 -0.41 -3.94
CA SER A 230 -13.50 -0.47 -3.09
C SER A 230 -13.04 0.91 -2.63
N MET A 231 -12.25 0.95 -1.54
CA MET A 231 -11.78 2.18 -0.92
C MET A 231 -10.36 2.00 -0.38
N ASN A 232 -9.56 3.07 -0.41
CA ASN A 232 -8.23 3.10 0.17
C ASN A 232 -7.95 4.45 0.84
N LEU A 233 -7.20 4.42 1.94
CA LEU A 233 -6.69 5.64 2.55
C LEU A 233 -5.45 6.14 1.81
N GLY A 234 -5.20 7.44 1.97
CA GLY A 234 -4.00 8.07 1.45
C GLY A 234 -3.57 9.30 2.24
N ASN A 235 -2.39 9.80 1.89
CA ASN A 235 -1.87 11.08 2.35
C ASN A 235 -1.93 12.08 1.18
N TYR A 236 -2.80 13.08 1.31
CA TYR A 236 -2.92 14.18 0.36
C TYR A 236 -2.35 15.45 0.99
N GLN A 237 -1.15 15.86 0.58
CA GLN A 237 -0.47 17.07 1.08
C GLN A 237 -0.43 17.15 2.62
N GLY A 238 -0.19 16.03 3.30
CA GLY A 238 -0.17 15.95 4.77
C GLY A 238 -1.54 15.85 5.42
N CYS A 239 -2.63 15.78 4.65
CA CYS A 239 -3.98 15.53 5.12
C CYS A 239 -4.40 14.08 4.82
N LEU A 240 -5.32 13.53 5.62
CA LEU A 240 -5.85 12.20 5.37
C LEU A 240 -6.81 12.27 4.16
N SER A 241 -6.66 11.34 3.24
CA SER A 241 -7.54 11.21 2.08
C SER A 241 -8.18 9.83 2.00
N LEU A 242 -9.32 9.76 1.34
CA LEU A 242 -10.04 8.53 1.01
C LEU A 242 -10.27 8.49 -0.50
N PHE A 243 -9.68 7.51 -1.16
CA PHE A 243 -9.94 7.18 -2.55
C PHE A 243 -11.08 6.17 -2.59
N CYS A 244 -12.18 6.53 -3.26
CA CYS A 244 -13.38 5.73 -3.40
C CYS A 244 -13.52 5.29 -4.85
N HIS A 245 -13.42 3.99 -5.10
CA HIS A 245 -13.44 3.41 -6.43
C HIS A 245 -14.82 2.86 -6.77
N ALA A 246 -15.32 3.18 -7.97
CA ALA A 246 -16.51 2.56 -8.56
C ALA A 246 -16.10 1.67 -9.74
N ASP A 247 -16.91 0.66 -10.08
CA ASP A 247 -16.65 -0.17 -11.25
C ASP A 247 -16.78 0.65 -12.56
N GLU A 248 -16.31 0.07 -13.68
CA GLU A 248 -15.99 0.71 -14.98
C GLU A 248 -17.04 1.67 -15.59
N ALA A 249 -18.28 1.66 -15.11
CA ALA A 249 -19.35 2.54 -15.60
C ALA A 249 -19.51 3.87 -14.83
N ALA A 250 -18.78 4.07 -13.72
CA ALA A 250 -18.93 5.27 -12.88
C ALA A 250 -17.59 5.85 -12.46
N ASP A 251 -17.53 7.17 -12.24
CA ASP A 251 -16.29 7.82 -11.81
C ASP A 251 -15.93 7.51 -10.35
N SER A 252 -14.63 7.30 -10.12
CA SER A 252 -14.02 7.23 -8.79
C SER A 252 -13.89 8.64 -8.20
N GLU A 253 -13.76 8.74 -6.88
CA GLU A 253 -13.72 10.02 -6.17
C GLU A 253 -12.58 10.05 -5.15
N ILE A 254 -12.03 11.24 -4.91
CA ILE A 254 -11.08 11.49 -3.83
C ILE A 254 -11.69 12.48 -2.86
N TRP A 255 -11.66 12.09 -1.60
CA TRP A 255 -12.08 12.90 -0.47
C TRP A 255 -10.87 13.21 0.40
N VAL A 256 -10.82 14.41 0.95
CA VAL A 256 -9.75 14.85 1.88
C VAL A 256 -10.40 15.46 3.11
N ILE A 257 -9.89 15.14 4.30
CA ILE A 257 -10.30 15.76 5.56
C ILE A 257 -9.25 16.79 6.01
N LYS A 258 -9.69 18.05 6.09
CA LYS A 258 -8.94 19.15 6.72
C LYS A 258 -9.63 19.57 8.02
N GLU A 259 -10.87 20.01 7.89
CA GLU A 259 -11.81 20.24 9.01
C GLU A 259 -12.99 19.28 8.90
N THR A 260 -13.57 19.18 7.71
CA THR A 260 -14.58 18.21 7.31
C THR A 260 -14.14 17.52 6.02
N TRP A 261 -14.71 16.35 5.74
CA TRP A 261 -14.49 15.67 4.47
C TRP A 261 -15.01 16.50 3.31
N THR A 262 -14.14 16.76 2.35
CA THR A 262 -14.45 17.48 1.12
C THR A 262 -14.03 16.65 -0.07
N LYS A 263 -14.94 16.50 -1.05
CA LYS A 263 -14.61 15.89 -2.33
C LYS A 263 -13.71 16.85 -3.11
N VAL A 264 -12.52 16.40 -3.47
CA VAL A 264 -11.51 17.23 -4.14
C VAL A 264 -11.27 16.82 -5.59
N PHE A 265 -11.52 15.56 -5.96
CA PHE A 265 -11.35 15.09 -7.33
C PHE A 265 -12.41 14.08 -7.74
N ILE A 266 -12.71 14.07 -9.04
CA ILE A 266 -13.43 13.01 -9.74
C ILE A 266 -12.44 12.38 -10.72
N VAL A 267 -12.18 11.09 -10.54
CA VAL A 267 -11.26 10.32 -11.38
C VAL A 267 -12.09 9.54 -12.38
N ASN A 268 -12.00 9.95 -13.65
CA ASN A 268 -12.73 9.28 -14.71
C ASN A 268 -12.17 7.86 -14.93
N ASN A 269 -13.00 6.86 -14.68
CA ASN A 269 -12.63 5.45 -14.68
C ASN A 269 -12.45 4.83 -16.08
N THR A 270 -12.58 5.62 -17.15
CA THR A 270 -12.23 5.17 -18.51
C THR A 270 -10.74 4.79 -18.68
N TYR A 271 -9.90 5.01 -17.65
CA TYR A 271 -8.46 4.80 -17.69
C TYR A 271 -7.96 4.00 -16.46
N THR A 272 -7.80 2.69 -16.62
CA THR A 272 -7.26 1.75 -15.62
C THR A 272 -5.91 2.17 -15.03
N TYR A 273 -5.05 2.81 -15.82
CA TYR A 273 -3.75 3.34 -15.35
C TYR A 273 -3.88 4.52 -14.38
N MET A 274 -4.95 5.33 -14.48
CA MET A 274 -5.15 6.43 -13.53
C MET A 274 -5.35 5.87 -12.13
N ARG A 275 -6.10 4.77 -11.99
CA ARG A 275 -6.24 4.06 -10.71
C ARG A 275 -4.88 3.69 -10.12
N ALA A 276 -3.99 3.09 -10.92
CA ALA A 276 -2.66 2.71 -10.46
C ALA A 276 -1.85 3.93 -9.99
N ILE A 277 -1.88 5.04 -10.73
CA ILE A 277 -1.21 6.29 -10.34
C ILE A 277 -1.80 6.84 -9.03
N TYR A 278 -3.13 6.93 -8.90
CA TYR A 278 -3.79 7.44 -7.69
C TYR A 278 -3.48 6.62 -6.44
N HIS A 279 -3.50 5.29 -6.55
CA HIS A 279 -3.08 4.43 -5.46
C HIS A 279 -1.64 4.76 -5.04
N SER A 280 -0.70 4.84 -5.99
CA SER A 280 0.70 5.19 -5.70
C SER A 280 0.87 6.57 -5.03
N MET A 281 0.07 7.56 -5.46
CA MET A 281 0.07 8.90 -4.87
C MET A 281 -0.42 8.91 -3.42
N CYS A 282 -1.28 7.97 -3.03
CA CYS A 282 -1.82 7.88 -1.67
C CYS A 282 -0.79 7.42 -0.63
N LYS A 283 0.25 6.66 -1.02
CA LYS A 283 1.28 6.16 -0.09
C LYS A 283 2.51 7.08 0.02
N THR A 284 2.70 8.00 -0.92
CA THR A 284 3.92 8.80 -1.01
C THR A 284 3.68 10.23 -0.51
N THR A 285 4.21 10.55 0.68
CA THR A 285 4.11 11.90 1.30
C THR A 285 4.70 13.02 0.44
N ASN A 286 5.62 12.70 -0.48
CA ASN A 286 6.36 13.64 -1.30
C ASN A 286 5.76 13.89 -2.69
N PHE A 287 4.65 13.25 -3.05
CA PHE A 287 4.14 13.33 -4.43
C PHE A 287 3.43 14.64 -4.75
N TRP A 288 2.65 15.18 -3.80
CA TRP A 288 1.81 16.36 -4.04
C TRP A 288 2.57 17.71 -4.02
N GLY A 289 3.89 17.67 -4.19
CA GLY A 289 4.77 18.83 -4.21
C GLY A 289 4.62 19.66 -5.50
N LYS A 290 4.08 20.87 -5.32
CA LYS A 290 3.82 21.98 -6.29
C LYS A 290 2.48 21.91 -7.04
N ASN A 291 1.52 22.72 -6.55
CA ASN A 291 0.37 23.30 -7.28
C ASN A 291 -0.26 22.42 -8.37
N ARG A 292 -0.82 21.27 -8.00
CA ARG A 292 -1.77 20.55 -8.85
C ARG A 292 -3.08 20.37 -8.09
N ASP A 293 -3.82 21.46 -7.92
CA ASP A 293 -5.18 21.47 -7.36
C ASP A 293 -6.20 20.84 -8.34
N THR A 294 -5.77 20.56 -9.56
CA THR A 294 -6.48 19.80 -10.60
C THR A 294 -5.47 18.88 -11.32
N LEU A 295 -5.68 17.56 -11.29
CA LEU A 295 -5.13 16.65 -12.30
C LEU A 295 -6.18 16.52 -13.41
N GLU A 296 -6.46 17.64 -14.09
CA GLU A 296 -7.19 17.61 -15.35
C GLU A 296 -6.20 17.17 -16.43
N TRP A 297 -6.11 15.85 -16.65
CA TRP A 297 -5.45 15.32 -17.84
C TRP A 297 -6.35 15.63 -19.05
N ASN A 298 -6.20 16.84 -19.58
CA ASN A 298 -6.86 17.23 -20.80
C ASN A 298 -6.34 16.34 -21.94
N LYS A 299 -7.28 15.62 -22.54
CA LYS A 299 -7.09 14.82 -23.74
C LYS A 299 -6.71 15.74 -24.88
N GLU A 300 -5.53 15.54 -25.45
CA GLU A 300 -5.30 15.71 -26.89
C GLU A 300 -4.93 14.35 -27.50
#